data_AF-A0A9D8CPP0-F1
#
_entry.id   AF-A0A9D8CPP0-F1
#
_cell.length_a   1.000
_cell.length_b   1.000
_cell.length_c   1.000
_cell.angle_alpha   90.00
_cell.angle_beta   90.00
_cell.angle_gamma   90.00
#
_symmetry.space_group_name_H-M   'P 1'
#
loop_
_entity.id
_entity.type
_entity.pdbx_description
1 polymer ?
#
loop_
_entity_poly.entity_id
_entity_poly.type
_entity_poly.pdbx_seq_one_letter_code
_entity_poly.pdbx_strand_id
1 'polypeptide(L)'
;MISSRSRCSLSSASSFALIASVSSMPLPDLAPLGPESPAGWSRRLARCTQSPGRREAPLSDFLPHPFWNFSLELYAGEGVSAACLDLQDRRGCDVNVLLFCVWLGVSGRPTLTADRLRAILRETQAWQDGVVVPLRAVRRALREGHWTGALPETVEAARRRVADAELATEHTEQLMLARLHTPPADRDRPAAKRLRAAVGNLGVYALCLGVVPDARDRAAVATIAAAAFPEFARAEVERVVGPA
;
A
#
# COMPACT_ATOMS: atom_id res chain seq x y z
N MET A 1 -35.99 8.59 -14.84
CA MET A 1 -35.58 7.50 -13.93
C MET A 1 -34.06 7.45 -13.88
N ILE A 2 -33.44 8.14 -12.92
CA ILE A 2 -32.02 7.99 -12.59
C ILE A 2 -32.00 7.79 -11.09
N SER A 3 -31.87 6.53 -10.66
CA SER A 3 -31.87 6.19 -9.24
C SER A 3 -30.51 6.52 -8.63
N SER A 4 -30.51 7.59 -7.83
CA SER A 4 -29.53 7.88 -6.80
C SER A 4 -29.22 6.61 -5.98
N ARG A 5 -27.94 6.21 -5.93
CA ARG A 5 -27.44 5.32 -4.87
C ARG A 5 -26.63 6.15 -3.90
N SER A 6 -27.31 6.55 -2.82
CA SER A 6 -26.72 7.04 -1.57
C SER A 6 -25.67 6.03 -1.09
N ARG A 7 -24.40 6.44 -1.01
CA ARG A 7 -23.34 5.63 -0.39
C ARG A 7 -23.15 6.11 1.04
N CYS A 8 -23.60 5.32 2.01
CA CYS A 8 -23.23 5.46 3.40
C CYS A 8 -21.71 5.32 3.56
N SER A 9 -21.10 6.30 4.21
CA SER A 9 -19.72 6.29 4.66
C SER A 9 -19.55 5.23 5.74
N LEU A 10 -18.80 4.17 5.43
CA LEU A 10 -18.44 3.08 6.35
C LEU A 10 -16.96 2.77 6.16
N SER A 11 -16.18 3.08 7.21
CA SER A 11 -14.72 3.02 7.24
C SER A 11 -14.20 1.65 6.78
N SER A 12 -13.53 1.66 5.64
CA SER A 12 -12.98 0.47 4.98
C SER A 12 -11.54 0.23 5.40
N ALA A 13 -11.28 -0.41 6.55
CA ALA A 13 -9.90 -0.80 6.87
C ALA A 13 -9.30 -1.63 5.71
N SER A 14 -8.20 -1.17 5.08
CA SER A 14 -7.49 -1.90 4.01
C SER A 14 -6.89 -3.18 4.57
N SER A 15 -6.68 -4.22 3.75
CA SER A 15 -6.05 -5.47 4.23
C SER A 15 -4.62 -5.22 4.73
N PHE A 16 -3.96 -4.18 4.22
CA PHE A 16 -2.70 -3.65 4.77
C PHE A 16 -2.75 -3.28 6.27
N ALA A 17 -3.91 -2.86 6.78
CA ALA A 17 -4.08 -2.53 8.19
C ALA A 17 -3.99 -3.77 9.12
N LEU A 18 -4.30 -4.97 8.62
CA LEU A 18 -4.10 -6.20 9.38
C LEU A 18 -2.62 -6.51 9.59
N ILE A 19 -1.75 -6.33 8.58
CA ILE A 19 -0.31 -6.58 8.74
C ILE A 19 0.35 -5.53 9.64
N ALA A 20 0.05 -4.24 9.45
CA ALA A 20 0.67 -3.16 10.24
C ALA A 20 0.46 -3.36 11.76
N SER A 21 -0.66 -3.98 12.14
CA SER A 21 -0.99 -4.31 13.54
C SER A 21 -0.26 -5.55 14.09
N VAL A 22 0.25 -6.45 13.23
CA VAL A 22 0.98 -7.66 13.64
C VAL A 22 2.50 -7.41 13.72
N SER A 23 3.02 -6.45 12.97
CA SER A 23 4.45 -6.07 12.99
C SER A 23 4.87 -5.21 14.19
N SER A 24 3.96 -4.84 15.10
CA SER A 24 4.27 -4.08 16.33
C SER A 24 4.78 -4.93 17.51
N MET A 25 5.62 -5.94 17.26
CA MET A 25 6.43 -6.55 18.32
C MET A 25 7.70 -5.72 18.53
N PRO A 26 8.10 -5.42 19.78
CA PRO A 26 9.30 -4.63 20.03
C PRO A 26 10.53 -5.40 19.51
N LEU A 27 11.32 -4.74 18.66
CA LEU A 27 12.66 -5.21 18.32
C LEU A 27 13.48 -5.30 19.61
N PRO A 28 14.27 -6.38 19.82
CA PRO A 28 15.16 -6.45 20.95
C PRO A 28 16.21 -5.32 20.86
N ASP A 29 16.52 -4.74 22.02
CA ASP A 29 17.45 -3.63 22.18
C ASP A 29 18.83 -3.98 21.57
N LEU A 30 19.24 -3.25 20.52
CA LEU A 30 20.53 -3.41 19.87
C LEU A 30 21.37 -2.16 20.13
N ALA A 31 22.42 -2.33 20.94
CA ALA A 31 23.45 -1.33 21.21
C ALA A 31 24.10 -0.80 19.91
N PRO A 32 24.59 0.46 19.89
CA PRO A 32 25.01 1.11 18.65
C PRO A 32 26.38 0.58 18.21
N LEU A 33 26.50 0.22 16.93
CA LEU A 33 27.79 -0.02 16.29
C LEU A 33 27.93 0.89 15.07
N GLY A 34 29.13 1.48 14.99
CA GLY A 34 29.52 2.58 14.12
C GLY A 34 29.62 2.26 12.61
N PRO A 35 30.30 3.11 11.85
CA PRO A 35 29.94 3.34 10.45
C PRO A 35 30.83 2.55 9.50
N GLU A 36 30.33 1.54 8.76
CA GLU A 36 30.98 1.07 7.51
C GLU A 36 30.00 0.47 6.46
N SER A 37 29.93 1.17 5.31
CA SER A 37 29.95 0.74 3.88
C SER A 37 29.26 -0.55 3.32
N PRO A 38 28.87 -0.56 2.03
CA PRO A 38 27.60 -1.13 1.55
C PRO A 38 27.73 -2.47 0.80
N ALA A 39 28.56 -3.40 1.29
CA ALA A 39 28.72 -4.75 0.70
C ALA A 39 28.34 -5.91 1.64
N GLY A 40 27.62 -5.62 2.73
CA GLY A 40 27.41 -6.55 3.85
C GLY A 40 26.09 -7.33 3.88
N TRP A 41 25.13 -7.05 3.00
CA TRP A 41 23.78 -7.64 3.10
C TRP A 41 23.76 -9.14 2.74
N SER A 42 24.66 -9.60 1.87
CA SER A 42 24.65 -10.98 1.36
C SER A 42 25.46 -11.99 2.20
N ARG A 43 26.25 -11.55 3.19
CA ARG A 43 27.10 -12.44 4.01
C ARG A 43 26.64 -12.64 5.45
N ARG A 44 25.53 -12.02 5.85
CA ARG A 44 24.96 -12.15 7.21
C ARG A 44 23.85 -13.22 7.33
N LEU A 45 23.42 -13.81 6.22
CA LEU A 45 22.41 -14.90 6.20
C LEU A 45 23.01 -16.32 6.04
N ALA A 46 24.33 -16.46 5.89
CA ALA A 46 24.95 -17.74 5.50
C ALA A 46 25.81 -18.42 6.59
N ARG A 47 25.72 -18.02 7.87
CA ARG A 47 26.63 -18.55 8.92
C ARG A 47 26.02 -18.88 10.28
N CYS A 48 24.76 -19.31 10.30
CA CYS A 48 24.20 -20.03 11.45
C CYS A 48 23.53 -21.32 10.98
N THR A 49 24.33 -22.27 10.48
CA THR A 49 23.91 -23.66 10.42
C THR A 49 24.27 -24.34 11.74
N GLN A 50 23.26 -25.03 12.29
CA GLN A 50 23.29 -26.10 13.32
C GLN A 50 22.88 -25.72 14.75
N SER A 51 21.57 -25.86 15.01
CA SER A 51 21.02 -26.47 16.23
C SER A 51 19.61 -26.99 15.94
N PRO A 52 19.25 -28.23 16.31
CA PRO A 52 17.93 -28.78 16.04
C PRO A 52 16.95 -28.32 17.13
N GLY A 53 15.76 -27.85 16.73
CA GLY A 53 14.65 -27.61 17.67
C GLY A 53 14.15 -26.16 17.82
N ARG A 54 14.25 -25.32 16.78
CA ARG A 54 13.43 -24.10 16.72
C ARG A 54 12.35 -24.27 15.66
N ARG A 55 11.09 -24.08 16.06
CA ARG A 55 9.94 -23.92 15.14
C ARG A 55 10.36 -22.89 14.08
N GLU A 56 10.37 -23.30 12.82
CA GLU A 56 10.49 -22.38 11.70
C GLU A 56 9.42 -21.30 11.90
N ALA A 57 9.86 -20.04 12.05
CA ALA A 57 8.94 -18.92 11.90
C ALA A 57 8.28 -19.11 10.52
N PRO A 58 6.94 -19.04 10.41
CA PRO A 58 6.28 -19.33 9.15
C PRO A 58 6.90 -18.42 8.09
N LEU A 59 7.53 -19.03 7.08
CA LEU A 59 7.91 -18.33 5.87
C LEU A 59 6.64 -17.62 5.42
N SER A 60 6.67 -16.28 5.34
CA SER A 60 5.56 -15.51 4.82
C SER A 60 5.09 -16.17 3.52
N ASP A 61 3.81 -16.58 3.45
CA ASP A 61 3.21 -17.22 2.26
C ASP A 61 3.29 -16.31 1.01
N PHE A 62 3.65 -15.03 1.20
CA PHE A 62 3.87 -14.06 0.15
C PHE A 62 5.27 -14.14 -0.45
N LEU A 63 5.34 -14.30 -1.78
CA LEU A 63 6.58 -14.15 -2.54
C LEU A 63 7.21 -12.77 -2.28
N PRO A 64 8.51 -12.70 -1.92
CA PRO A 64 9.16 -11.44 -1.64
C PRO A 64 9.26 -10.59 -2.90
N HIS A 65 8.86 -9.33 -2.82
CA HIS A 65 8.96 -8.39 -3.93
C HIS A 65 9.26 -6.97 -3.43
N PRO A 66 10.17 -6.21 -4.05
CA PRO A 66 10.54 -4.88 -3.57
C PRO A 66 9.38 -3.89 -3.47
N PHE A 67 8.36 -4.01 -4.32
CA PHE A 67 7.15 -3.20 -4.22
C PHE A 67 6.30 -3.61 -3.02
N TRP A 68 6.14 -4.92 -2.75
CA TRP A 68 5.36 -5.38 -1.61
C TRP A 68 5.97 -4.93 -0.28
N ASN A 69 7.27 -5.13 -0.10
CA ASN A 69 7.97 -4.72 1.12
C ASN A 69 7.85 -3.21 1.35
N PHE A 70 8.04 -2.42 0.28
CA PHE A 70 7.84 -0.97 0.31
C PHE A 70 6.41 -0.60 0.73
N SER A 71 5.40 -1.26 0.15
CA SER A 71 4.00 -1.01 0.46
C SER A 71 3.70 -1.26 1.94
N LEU A 72 4.23 -2.34 2.53
CA LEU A 72 4.08 -2.63 3.96
C LEU A 72 4.71 -1.55 4.85
N GLU A 73 5.97 -1.19 4.56
CA GLU A 73 6.70 -0.17 5.32
C GLU A 73 6.02 1.20 5.24
N LEU A 74 5.67 1.64 4.03
CA LEU A 74 5.01 2.92 3.82
C LEU A 74 3.64 2.95 4.51
N TYR A 75 2.84 1.91 4.36
CA TYR A 75 1.48 1.88 4.91
C TYR A 75 1.46 1.88 6.45
N ALA A 76 2.49 1.31 7.08
CA ALA A 76 2.69 1.36 8.53
C ALA A 76 3.15 2.75 9.04
N GLY A 77 3.54 3.66 8.14
CA GLY A 77 3.94 5.02 8.47
C GLY A 77 2.81 5.85 9.11
N GLU A 78 3.20 6.80 9.95
CA GLU A 78 2.25 7.66 10.67
C GLU A 78 1.31 8.40 9.72
N GLY A 79 0.00 8.25 9.94
CA GLY A 79 -1.04 8.89 9.14
C GLY A 79 -1.25 8.33 7.72
N VAL A 80 -0.37 7.45 7.23
CA VAL A 80 -0.46 6.92 5.84
C VAL A 80 -1.70 6.07 5.64
N SER A 81 -1.96 5.12 6.55
CA SER A 81 -3.18 4.30 6.51
C SER A 81 -4.43 5.18 6.47
N ALA A 82 -4.53 6.16 7.39
CA ALA A 82 -5.68 7.08 7.43
C ALA A 82 -5.83 7.89 6.14
N ALA A 83 -4.74 8.38 5.56
CA ALA A 83 -4.75 9.12 4.29
C ALA A 83 -5.19 8.25 3.11
N CYS A 84 -4.68 7.02 3.01
CA CYS A 84 -5.10 6.06 1.98
C CYS A 84 -6.58 5.72 2.08
N LEU A 85 -7.09 5.49 3.30
CA LEU A 85 -8.50 5.20 3.54
C LEU A 85 -9.40 6.39 3.23
N ASP A 86 -8.98 7.61 3.58
CA ASP A 86 -9.72 8.83 3.23
C ASP A 86 -9.88 8.99 1.71
N LEU A 87 -8.79 8.80 0.96
CA LEU A 87 -8.81 8.85 -0.51
C LEU A 87 -9.68 7.73 -1.11
N GLN A 88 -9.58 6.52 -0.58
CA GLN A 88 -10.42 5.40 -1.01
C GLN A 88 -11.90 5.68 -0.77
N ASP A 89 -12.28 6.11 0.43
CA ASP A 89 -13.67 6.27 0.81
C ASP A 89 -14.34 7.47 0.11
N ARG A 90 -13.61 8.59 -0.07
CA ARG A 90 -14.16 9.80 -0.72
C ARG A 90 -14.05 9.78 -2.25
N ARG A 91 -12.98 9.22 -2.80
CA ARG A 91 -12.68 9.29 -4.24
C ARG A 91 -12.76 7.95 -4.96
N GLY A 92 -12.94 6.85 -4.23
CA GLY A 92 -12.93 5.50 -4.82
C GLY A 92 -11.53 5.06 -5.27
N CYS A 93 -10.47 5.67 -4.73
CA CYS A 93 -9.10 5.29 -5.04
C CYS A 93 -8.82 3.83 -4.63
N ASP A 94 -8.06 3.13 -5.45
CA ASP A 94 -7.46 1.85 -5.12
C ASP A 94 -6.13 2.08 -4.38
N VAL A 95 -6.04 1.57 -3.15
CA VAL A 95 -4.84 1.69 -2.32
C VAL A 95 -3.62 1.02 -2.95
N ASN A 96 -3.77 -0.11 -3.64
CA ASN A 96 -2.64 -0.76 -4.32
C ASN A 96 -2.10 0.09 -5.45
N VAL A 97 -2.97 0.80 -6.17
CA VAL A 97 -2.57 1.74 -7.23
C VAL A 97 -1.93 3.00 -6.66
N LEU A 98 -2.44 3.53 -5.53
CA LEU A 98 -1.81 4.65 -4.82
C LEU A 98 -0.37 4.31 -4.41
N LEU A 99 -0.18 3.18 -3.75
CA LEU A 99 1.13 2.71 -3.30
C LEU A 99 2.05 2.44 -4.51
N PHE A 100 1.53 1.89 -5.60
CA PHE A 100 2.27 1.67 -6.83
C PHE A 100 2.79 2.98 -7.44
N CYS A 101 1.94 4.01 -7.51
CA CYS A 101 2.32 5.33 -8.01
C CYS A 101 3.49 5.94 -7.23
N VAL A 102 3.47 5.80 -5.90
CA VAL A 102 4.54 6.30 -5.02
C VAL A 102 5.81 5.47 -5.17
N TRP A 103 5.68 4.13 -5.20
CA TRP A 103 6.81 3.22 -5.36
C TRP A 103 7.60 3.48 -6.64
N LEU A 104 6.92 3.76 -7.76
CA LEU A 104 7.57 4.14 -9.01
C LEU A 104 8.46 5.39 -8.83
N GLY A 105 7.95 6.42 -8.17
CA GLY A 105 8.74 7.62 -7.89
C GLY A 105 9.93 7.35 -6.96
N VAL A 106 9.71 6.67 -5.82
CA VAL A 106 10.75 6.32 -4.84
C VAL A 106 11.86 5.48 -5.46
N SER A 107 11.50 4.57 -6.36
CA SER A 107 12.46 3.73 -7.09
C SER A 107 13.16 4.45 -8.25
N GLY A 108 12.87 5.73 -8.50
CA GLY A 108 13.51 6.55 -9.51
C GLY A 108 12.95 6.46 -10.91
N ARG A 109 11.88 5.67 -11.09
CA ARG A 109 11.25 5.45 -12.38
C ARG A 109 10.59 6.74 -12.90
N PRO A 110 10.48 6.90 -14.23
CA PRO A 110 9.82 8.07 -14.81
C PRO A 110 8.34 8.13 -14.42
N THR A 111 7.78 9.34 -14.47
CA THR A 111 6.34 9.56 -14.28
C THR A 111 5.55 8.82 -15.35
N LEU A 112 4.46 8.17 -14.95
CA LEU A 112 3.51 7.50 -15.83
C LEU A 112 2.84 8.50 -16.76
N THR A 113 2.56 8.07 -17.98
CA THR A 113 1.57 8.75 -18.81
C THR A 113 0.16 8.28 -18.43
N ALA A 114 -0.85 9.12 -18.65
CA ALA A 114 -2.25 8.75 -18.41
C ALA A 114 -2.68 7.53 -19.24
N ASP A 115 -2.22 7.43 -20.48
CA ASP A 115 -2.52 6.26 -21.32
C ASP A 115 -1.89 4.98 -20.77
N ARG A 116 -0.65 5.06 -20.24
CA ARG A 116 -0.01 3.89 -19.63
C ARG A 116 -0.75 3.46 -18.37
N LEU A 117 -1.10 4.39 -17.50
CA LEU A 117 -1.84 4.03 -16.28
C LEU A 117 -3.23 3.48 -16.60
N ARG A 118 -3.96 4.06 -17.57
CA ARG A 118 -5.24 3.51 -18.04
C ARG A 118 -5.10 2.08 -18.58
N ALA A 119 -4.04 1.79 -19.32
CA ALA A 119 -3.78 0.42 -19.78
C ALA A 119 -3.53 -0.54 -18.59
N ILE A 120 -2.71 -0.15 -17.61
CA ILE A 120 -2.45 -0.95 -16.41
C ILE A 120 -3.77 -1.22 -15.64
N LEU A 121 -4.58 -0.18 -15.41
CA LEU A 121 -5.86 -0.31 -14.71
C LEU A 121 -6.83 -1.25 -15.43
N ARG A 122 -6.89 -1.20 -16.77
CA ARG A 122 -7.73 -2.13 -17.55
C ARG A 122 -7.30 -3.58 -17.39
N GLU A 123 -5.99 -3.84 -17.36
CA GLU A 123 -5.44 -5.19 -17.20
C GLU A 123 -5.68 -5.76 -15.79
N THR A 124 -5.74 -4.92 -14.76
CA THR A 124 -6.05 -5.37 -13.39
C THR A 124 -7.54 -5.38 -13.07
N GLN A 125 -8.40 -4.76 -13.91
CA GLN A 125 -9.82 -4.60 -13.64
C GLN A 125 -10.56 -5.93 -13.41
N ALA A 126 -10.29 -6.94 -14.24
CA ALA A 126 -10.95 -8.24 -14.10
C ALA A 126 -10.60 -8.95 -12.78
N TRP A 127 -9.36 -8.77 -12.29
CA TRP A 127 -8.93 -9.28 -10.99
C TRP A 127 -9.60 -8.52 -9.85
N GLN A 128 -9.65 -7.19 -9.95
CA GLN A 128 -10.33 -6.33 -8.99
C GLN A 128 -11.81 -6.71 -8.83
N ASP A 129 -12.55 -6.72 -9.93
CA ASP A 129 -14.00 -6.95 -9.91
C ASP A 129 -14.35 -8.41 -9.57
N GLY A 130 -13.54 -9.36 -10.02
CA GLY A 130 -13.79 -10.79 -9.84
C GLY A 130 -13.33 -11.35 -8.50
N VAL A 131 -12.34 -10.73 -7.86
CA VAL A 131 -11.64 -11.32 -6.70
C VAL A 131 -11.58 -10.35 -5.50
N VAL A 132 -10.94 -9.19 -5.66
CA VAL A 132 -10.66 -8.27 -4.54
C VAL A 132 -11.96 -7.64 -4.01
N VAL A 133 -12.78 -7.07 -4.91
CA VAL A 133 -14.04 -6.40 -4.54
C VAL A 133 -15.03 -7.35 -3.84
N PRO A 134 -15.26 -8.58 -4.34
CA PRO A 134 -16.11 -9.56 -3.63
C PRO A 134 -15.60 -9.92 -2.23
N LEU A 135 -14.30 -10.17 -2.05
CA LEU A 135 -13.75 -10.48 -0.72
C LEU A 135 -13.91 -9.32 0.26
N ARG A 136 -13.65 -8.10 -0.21
CA ARG A 136 -13.87 -6.88 0.58
C ARG A 136 -15.33 -6.72 0.98
N ALA A 137 -16.26 -7.02 0.08
CA ALA A 137 -17.70 -6.99 0.37
C ALA A 137 -18.09 -8.03 1.44
N VAL A 138 -17.57 -9.26 1.36
CA VAL A 138 -17.79 -10.31 2.38
C VAL A 138 -17.23 -9.88 3.73
N ARG A 139 -15.99 -9.35 3.78
CA ARG A 139 -15.39 -8.89 5.04
C ARG A 139 -16.20 -7.77 5.69
N ARG A 140 -16.70 -6.82 4.90
CA ARG A 140 -17.58 -5.74 5.40
C ARG A 140 -18.89 -6.29 5.94
N ALA A 141 -19.54 -7.19 5.19
CA ALA A 141 -20.77 -7.84 5.65
C ALA A 141 -20.56 -8.59 6.97
N LEU A 142 -19.44 -9.29 7.14
CA LEU A 142 -19.12 -9.99 8.40
C LEU A 142 -18.93 -9.02 9.58
N ARG A 143 -18.42 -7.81 9.34
CA ARG A 143 -18.22 -6.79 10.37
C ARG A 143 -19.51 -6.06 10.76
N GLU A 144 -20.32 -5.72 9.76
CA GLU A 144 -21.48 -4.83 9.92
C GLU A 144 -22.80 -5.60 10.12
N GLY A 145 -22.82 -6.88 9.73
CA GLY A 145 -24.00 -7.73 9.79
C GLY A 145 -24.35 -8.15 11.22
N HIS A 146 -25.65 -8.24 11.49
CA HIS A 146 -26.20 -8.86 12.69
C HIS A 146 -26.59 -10.31 12.35
N TRP A 147 -25.71 -11.26 12.67
CA TRP A 147 -25.85 -12.66 12.29
C TRP A 147 -26.58 -13.47 13.37
N THR A 148 -27.91 -13.42 13.37
CA THR A 148 -28.74 -14.17 14.33
C THR A 148 -28.44 -15.67 14.26
N GLY A 149 -28.11 -16.27 15.40
CA GLY A 149 -27.77 -17.70 15.51
C GLY A 149 -26.30 -18.04 15.31
N ALA A 150 -25.46 -17.10 14.88
CA ALA A 150 -24.00 -17.27 14.87
C ALA A 150 -23.39 -16.72 16.17
N LEU A 151 -22.35 -17.40 16.68
CA LEU A 151 -21.58 -16.90 17.83
C LEU A 151 -20.66 -15.74 17.41
N PRO A 152 -20.57 -14.65 18.17
CA PRO A 152 -19.71 -13.51 17.82
C PRO A 152 -18.26 -13.90 17.53
N GLU A 153 -17.70 -14.84 18.29
CA GLU A 153 -16.32 -15.31 18.14
C GLU A 153 -16.11 -16.07 16.83
N THR A 154 -17.11 -16.82 16.36
CA THR A 154 -17.01 -17.55 15.08
C THR A 154 -17.15 -16.61 13.89
N VAL A 155 -17.98 -15.57 13.99
CA VAL A 155 -18.08 -14.50 12.99
C VAL A 155 -16.75 -13.74 12.90
N GLU A 156 -16.16 -13.37 14.04
CA GLU A 156 -14.85 -12.69 14.06
C GLU A 156 -13.74 -13.59 13.48
N ALA A 157 -13.73 -14.87 13.81
CA ALA A 157 -12.78 -15.82 13.26
C ALA A 157 -12.96 -16.03 11.74
N ALA A 158 -14.19 -15.97 11.21
CA ALA A 158 -14.45 -15.97 9.78
C ALA A 158 -13.97 -14.67 9.13
N ARG A 159 -14.25 -13.52 9.76
CA ARG A 159 -13.82 -12.19 9.27
C ARG A 159 -12.30 -12.11 9.14
N ARG A 160 -11.54 -12.67 10.09
CA ARG A 160 -10.07 -12.74 10.02
C ARG A 160 -9.60 -13.57 8.83
N ARG A 161 -10.15 -14.76 8.62
CA ARG A 161 -9.80 -15.61 7.47
C ARG A 161 -10.10 -14.95 6.12
N VAL A 162 -11.22 -14.24 6.01
CA VAL A 162 -11.55 -13.47 4.80
C VAL A 162 -10.55 -12.32 4.62
N ALA A 163 -10.13 -11.67 5.70
CA ALA A 163 -9.13 -10.61 5.64
C ALA A 163 -7.75 -11.14 5.20
N ASP A 164 -7.34 -12.32 5.67
CA ASP A 164 -6.10 -12.97 5.21
C ASP A 164 -6.17 -13.33 3.72
N ALA A 165 -7.33 -13.81 3.25
CA ALA A 165 -7.57 -14.07 1.84
C ALA A 165 -7.55 -12.78 1.00
N GLU A 166 -8.20 -11.69 1.46
CA GLU A 166 -8.17 -10.38 0.78
C GLU A 166 -6.72 -9.89 0.65
N LEU A 167 -5.94 -9.98 1.72
CA LEU A 167 -4.53 -9.62 1.73
C LEU A 167 -3.70 -10.40 0.71
N ALA A 168 -3.91 -11.72 0.58
CA ALA A 168 -3.24 -12.53 -0.43
C ALA A 168 -3.60 -12.12 -1.86
N THR A 169 -4.84 -11.69 -2.07
CA THR A 169 -5.28 -11.18 -3.38
C THR A 169 -4.74 -9.80 -3.69
N GLU A 170 -4.56 -8.95 -2.68
CA GLU A 170 -3.90 -7.64 -2.80
C GLU A 170 -2.40 -7.80 -3.07
N HIS A 171 -1.71 -8.78 -2.45
CA HIS A 171 -0.33 -9.13 -2.79
C HIS A 171 -0.20 -9.53 -4.27
N THR A 172 -1.09 -10.43 -4.73
CA THR A 172 -1.13 -10.86 -6.13
C THR A 172 -1.31 -9.68 -7.08
N GLU A 173 -2.23 -8.77 -6.76
CA GLU A 173 -2.44 -7.55 -7.54
C GLU A 173 -1.19 -6.67 -7.61
N GLN A 174 -0.50 -6.45 -6.49
CA GLN A 174 0.74 -5.66 -6.50
C GLN A 174 1.82 -6.28 -7.40
N LEU A 175 1.92 -7.61 -7.43
CA LEU A 175 2.81 -8.30 -8.36
C LEU A 175 2.36 -8.13 -9.83
N MET A 176 1.05 -8.14 -10.09
CA MET A 176 0.52 -7.83 -11.42
C MET A 176 0.89 -6.41 -11.85
N LEU A 177 0.65 -5.41 -10.99
CA LEU A 177 1.01 -4.01 -11.25
C LEU A 177 2.51 -3.85 -11.55
N ALA A 178 3.36 -4.45 -10.71
CA ALA A 178 4.81 -4.42 -10.90
C ALA A 178 5.26 -5.09 -12.20
N ARG A 179 4.62 -6.20 -12.59
CA ARG A 179 4.91 -6.89 -13.86
C ARG A 179 4.45 -6.08 -15.07
N LEU A 180 3.33 -5.38 -14.97
CA LEU A 180 2.76 -4.60 -16.05
C LEU A 180 3.57 -3.34 -16.37
N HIS A 181 4.46 -2.87 -15.49
CA HIS A 181 5.27 -1.69 -15.79
C HIS A 181 6.65 -1.75 -15.14
N THR A 182 7.64 -2.07 -15.97
CA THR A 182 9.01 -2.40 -15.56
C THR A 182 10.07 -1.47 -16.18
N PRO A 183 9.88 -0.13 -16.22
CA PRO A 183 10.98 0.72 -16.65
C PRO A 183 12.16 0.57 -15.66
N PRO A 184 13.40 0.83 -16.11
CA PRO A 184 14.58 0.78 -15.26
C PRO A 184 14.39 1.65 -14.01
N ALA A 185 14.76 1.10 -12.86
CA ALA A 185 14.90 1.87 -11.63
C ALA A 185 16.18 2.71 -11.71
N ASP A 186 16.15 3.91 -11.13
CA ASP A 186 17.30 4.81 -11.04
C ASP A 186 17.29 5.46 -9.66
N ARG A 187 17.80 4.72 -8.67
CA ARG A 187 17.84 5.21 -7.28
C ARG A 187 18.82 6.36 -7.10
N ASP A 188 19.76 6.55 -8.02
CA ASP A 188 20.73 7.66 -7.99
C ASP A 188 20.10 8.97 -8.49
N ARG A 189 18.94 8.89 -9.14
CA ARG A 189 18.15 10.05 -9.51
C ARG A 189 17.92 10.95 -8.28
N PRO A 190 18.15 12.27 -8.40
CA PRO A 190 18.00 13.19 -7.28
C PRO A 190 16.64 13.05 -6.57
N ALA A 191 16.65 13.02 -5.24
CA ALA A 191 15.46 12.83 -4.41
C ALA A 191 14.30 13.76 -4.79
N ALA A 192 14.59 15.03 -5.12
CA ALA A 192 13.56 15.99 -5.53
C ALA A 192 12.88 15.62 -6.87
N LYS A 193 13.62 14.98 -7.80
CA LYS A 193 13.04 14.46 -9.05
C LYS A 193 12.20 13.21 -8.78
N ARG A 194 12.63 12.34 -7.85
CA ARG A 194 11.87 11.15 -7.42
C ARG A 194 10.55 11.52 -6.73
N LEU A 195 10.58 12.50 -5.82
CA LEU A 195 9.40 13.06 -5.17
C LEU A 195 8.42 13.64 -6.20
N ARG A 196 8.90 14.48 -7.14
CA ARG A 196 8.06 14.99 -8.24
C ARG A 196 7.46 13.88 -9.09
N ALA A 197 8.21 12.79 -9.34
CA ALA A 197 7.68 11.66 -10.09
C ALA A 197 6.56 10.93 -9.31
N ALA A 198 6.73 10.69 -8.01
CA ALA A 198 5.72 10.09 -7.15
C ALA A 198 4.43 10.91 -7.10
N VAL A 199 4.54 12.22 -6.83
CA VAL A 199 3.39 13.14 -6.81
C VAL A 199 2.76 13.26 -8.20
N GLY A 200 3.58 13.32 -9.26
CA GLY A 200 3.10 13.34 -10.64
C GLY A 200 2.30 12.08 -11.00
N ASN A 201 2.74 10.89 -10.54
CA ASN A 201 2.00 9.64 -10.75
C ASN A 201 0.63 9.68 -10.06
N LEU A 202 0.55 10.21 -8.84
CA LEU A 202 -0.71 10.39 -8.12
C LEU A 202 -1.64 11.39 -8.84
N GLY A 203 -1.09 12.46 -9.41
CA GLY A 203 -1.85 13.39 -10.26
C GLY A 203 -2.38 12.73 -11.54
N VAL A 204 -1.57 11.89 -12.19
CA VAL A 204 -1.99 11.08 -13.35
C VAL A 204 -3.08 10.08 -12.94
N TYR A 205 -3.00 9.51 -11.74
CA TYR A 205 -4.04 8.63 -11.25
C TYR A 205 -5.36 9.36 -10.99
N ALA A 206 -5.32 10.55 -10.37
CA ALA A 206 -6.50 11.39 -10.20
C ALA A 206 -7.16 11.73 -11.55
N LEU A 207 -6.35 12.04 -12.58
CA LEU A 207 -6.84 12.25 -13.94
C LEU A 207 -7.52 10.99 -14.51
N CYS A 208 -6.97 9.81 -14.30
CA CYS A 208 -7.56 8.54 -14.74
C CYS A 208 -8.91 8.24 -14.05
N LEU A 209 -9.07 8.68 -12.79
CA LEU A 209 -10.32 8.59 -12.04
C LEU A 209 -11.34 9.68 -12.43
N GLY A 210 -10.95 10.67 -13.24
CA GLY A 210 -11.79 11.83 -13.55
C GLY A 210 -12.00 12.75 -12.35
N VAL A 211 -11.08 12.74 -11.38
CA VAL A 211 -11.15 13.55 -10.15
C VAL A 211 -10.26 14.77 -10.29
N VAL A 212 -10.80 15.94 -9.91
CA VAL A 212 -10.01 17.15 -9.66
C VAL A 212 -9.69 17.19 -8.16
N PRO A 213 -8.41 17.08 -7.75
CA PRO A 213 -8.06 17.04 -6.33
C PRO A 213 -8.44 18.32 -5.59
N ASP A 214 -9.05 18.19 -4.41
CA ASP A 214 -9.32 19.29 -3.48
C ASP A 214 -8.23 19.42 -2.41
N ALA A 215 -8.42 20.36 -1.48
CA ALA A 215 -7.51 20.62 -0.36
C ALA A 215 -7.24 19.38 0.49
N ARG A 216 -8.28 18.59 0.74
CA ARG A 216 -8.22 17.40 1.59
C ARG A 216 -7.50 16.26 0.87
N ASP A 217 -7.73 16.10 -0.43
CA ASP A 217 -6.97 15.16 -1.26
C ASP A 217 -5.47 15.50 -1.25
N ARG A 218 -5.14 16.78 -1.41
CA ARG A 218 -3.74 17.25 -1.37
C ARG A 218 -3.10 17.03 -0.01
N ALA A 219 -3.82 17.28 1.08
CA ALA A 219 -3.32 17.01 2.43
C ALA A 219 -3.02 15.51 2.65
N ALA A 220 -3.91 14.63 2.18
CA ALA A 220 -3.71 13.18 2.24
C ALA A 220 -2.51 12.73 1.39
N VAL A 221 -2.41 13.22 0.15
CA VAL A 221 -1.25 12.96 -0.74
C VAL A 221 0.05 13.46 -0.12
N ALA A 222 0.06 14.63 0.51
CA ALA A 222 1.24 15.15 1.20
C ALA A 222 1.65 14.27 2.38
N THR A 223 0.70 13.67 3.11
CA THR A 223 1.00 12.69 4.19
C THR A 223 1.66 11.44 3.65
N ILE A 224 1.12 10.86 2.58
CA ILE A 224 1.70 9.68 1.94
C ILE A 224 3.10 10.01 1.38
N ALA A 225 3.26 11.16 0.71
CA ALA A 225 4.52 11.58 0.12
C ALA A 225 5.59 11.92 1.18
N ALA A 226 5.22 12.56 2.30
CA ALA A 226 6.15 12.87 3.38
C ALA A 226 6.67 11.60 4.06
N ALA A 227 5.80 10.59 4.26
CA ALA A 227 6.23 9.30 4.79
C ALA A 227 7.14 8.54 3.81
N ALA A 228 6.91 8.67 2.50
CA ALA A 228 7.73 8.03 1.47
C ALA A 228 9.09 8.72 1.21
N PHE A 229 9.24 9.98 1.62
CA PHE A 229 10.46 10.78 1.43
C PHE A 229 10.82 11.55 2.71
N PRO A 230 11.27 10.84 3.77
CA PRO A 230 11.57 11.44 5.07
C PRO A 230 12.73 12.44 5.04
N GLU A 231 13.51 12.49 3.95
CA GLU A 231 14.58 13.46 3.77
C GLU A 231 14.11 14.89 3.49
N PHE A 232 12.83 15.09 3.14
CA PHE A 232 12.25 16.42 2.90
C PHE A 232 11.44 16.91 4.10
N ALA A 233 11.54 18.20 4.41
CA ALA A 233 10.63 18.80 5.38
C ALA A 233 9.20 18.83 4.82
N ARG A 234 8.20 18.74 5.70
CA ARG A 234 6.78 18.70 5.33
C ARG A 234 6.37 19.83 4.37
N ALA A 235 6.84 21.06 4.63
CA ALA A 235 6.56 22.22 3.78
C ALA A 235 7.15 22.09 2.36
N GLU A 236 8.23 21.34 2.18
CA GLU A 236 8.82 21.10 0.85
C GLU A 236 7.97 20.11 0.05
N VAL A 237 7.48 19.05 0.71
CA VAL A 237 6.55 18.09 0.12
C VAL A 237 5.26 18.79 -0.30
N GLU A 238 4.69 19.63 0.56
CA GLU A 238 3.46 20.38 0.27
C GLU A 238 3.63 21.34 -0.92
N ARG A 239 4.79 21.98 -1.08
CA ARG A 239 5.08 22.78 -2.29
C ARG A 239 5.06 21.96 -3.58
N VAL A 240 5.46 20.68 -3.52
CA VAL A 240 5.44 19.80 -4.70
C VAL A 240 4.02 19.28 -4.98
N VAL A 241 3.25 18.96 -3.94
CA VAL A 241 1.85 18.51 -4.05
C VAL A 241 0.93 19.65 -4.51
N GLY A 242 1.27 20.89 -4.14
CA GLY A 242 0.45 22.07 -4.32
C GLY A 242 -0.27 22.43 -3.02
N PRO A 243 -0.57 23.73 -2.81
CA PRO A 243 -1.19 24.21 -1.58
C PRO A 243 -2.55 23.54 -1.37
N ALA A 244 -2.81 23.03 -0.17
CA ALA A 244 -4.13 22.54 0.24
C ALA A 244 -5.18 23.64 0.07
#